data_AF-A0A6B2G7L9-F1
#
_entry.id   AF-A0A6B2G7L9-F1
#
_cell.length_a   1.000
_cell.length_b   1.000
_cell.length_c   1.000
_cell.angle_alpha   90.00
_cell.angle_beta   90.00
_cell.angle_gamma   90.00
#
_symmetry.space_group_name_H-M   'P 1'
#
loop_
_entity.id
_entity.type
_entity.pdbx_description
1 polymer ?
#
loop_
_entity_poly.entity_id
_entity_poly.type
_entity_poly.pdbx_seq_one_letter_code
_entity_poly.pdbx_strand_id
1 'polypeptide(L)'
;MEFIDGIKLDKQKLTDSGIDASDIVKRLIKIFSLQIFRYGFVHVDPHHSNILVRVTPTGGSEIVLLDHGLYEEIDLNNQQTLASFWVAGVTSDIGELKRISS
;
A
#
# COMPACT_ATOMS: atom_id res chain seq x y z
N MET A 1 -9.31 4.73 19.77
CA MET A 1 -8.12 4.03 19.25
C MET A 1 -7.46 3.28 20.39
N GLU A 2 -7.05 2.05 20.15
CA GLU A 2 -6.18 1.28 21.04
C GLU A 2 -4.75 1.82 20.94
N PHE A 3 -3.97 1.75 22.02
CA PHE A 3 -2.54 2.00 21.94
C PHE A 3 -1.86 0.86 21.18
N ILE A 4 -1.02 1.19 20.20
CA ILE A 4 -0.30 0.21 19.41
C ILE A 4 1.18 0.30 19.75
N ASP A 5 1.69 -0.74 20.40
CA ASP A 5 3.13 -0.96 20.49
C ASP A 5 3.64 -1.49 19.15
N GLY A 6 4.40 -0.66 18.45
CA GLY A 6 4.80 -0.94 17.08
C GLY A 6 6.04 -0.14 16.66
N ILE A 7 6.77 -0.73 15.72
CA ILE A 7 7.99 -0.17 15.15
C ILE A 7 7.59 0.71 13.97
N LYS A 8 8.06 1.96 13.94
CA LYS A 8 7.89 2.83 12.76
C LYS A 8 8.55 2.18 11.54
N LEU A 9 8.06 2.50 10.34
CA LEU A 9 8.68 2.08 9.08
C LEU A 9 10.06 2.71 8.89
N ASP A 10 11.05 2.08 9.52
CA ASP A 10 12.46 2.41 9.51
C ASP A 10 13.23 1.11 9.31
N LYS A 11 14.08 1.08 8.28
CA LYS A 11 14.78 -0.15 7.89
C LYS A 11 15.66 -0.71 9.01
N GLN A 12 16.37 0.16 9.74
CA GLN A 12 17.29 -0.28 10.78
C GLN A 12 16.52 -0.86 11.95
N LYS A 13 15.48 -0.16 12.43
CA LYS A 13 14.66 -0.62 13.56
C LYS A 13 13.94 -1.94 13.29
N LEU A 14 13.44 -2.12 12.07
CA LEU A 14 12.83 -3.38 11.64
C LEU A 14 13.86 -4.52 11.64
N THR A 15 15.04 -4.27 11.08
CA THR A 15 16.14 -5.26 11.04
C THR A 15 16.59 -5.66 12.45
N ASP A 16 16.77 -4.69 13.34
CA ASP A 16 17.16 -4.92 14.73
C ASP A 16 16.11 -5.73 15.51
N SER A 17 14.85 -5.70 15.05
CA SER A 17 13.74 -6.46 15.62
C SER A 17 13.52 -7.82 14.92
N GLY A 18 14.41 -8.23 14.02
CA GLY A 18 14.32 -9.49 13.28
C GLY A 18 13.28 -9.49 12.16
N ILE A 19 12.80 -8.32 11.73
CA ILE A 19 11.79 -8.17 10.68
C ILE A 19 12.46 -7.82 9.35
N ASP A 20 12.15 -8.57 8.29
CA ASP A 20 12.56 -8.22 6.94
C ASP A 20 11.73 -7.02 6.42
N ALA A 21 12.37 -5.86 6.33
CA ALA A 21 11.76 -4.65 5.79
C ALA A 21 11.24 -4.84 4.35
N SER A 22 11.87 -5.73 3.57
CA SER A 22 11.45 -6.03 2.19
C SER A 22 10.10 -6.75 2.16
N ASP A 23 9.85 -7.65 3.11
CA ASP A 23 8.54 -8.32 3.26
C ASP A 23 7.46 -7.29 3.62
N ILE A 24 7.74 -6.39 4.55
CA ILE A 24 6.81 -5.31 4.93
C ILE A 24 6.44 -4.45 3.72
N VAL A 25 7.43 -4.03 2.93
CA VAL A 25 7.17 -3.22 1.72
C VAL A 25 6.35 -3.99 0.69
N LYS A 26 6.63 -5.27 0.45
CA LYS A 26 5.82 -6.11 -0.46
C LYS A 26 4.37 -6.21 0.00
N ARG A 27 4.15 -6.40 1.30
CA ARG A 27 2.81 -6.47 1.90
C ARG A 27 2.09 -5.12 1.83
N LEU A 28 2.78 -4.00 2.04
CA LEU A 28 2.23 -2.67 1.83
C LEU A 28 1.78 -2.45 0.38
N ILE A 29 2.64 -2.76 -0.59
CA ILE A 29 2.30 -2.67 -2.01
C ILE A 29 1.06 -3.53 -2.29
N LYS A 30 0.97 -4.74 -1.73
CA LYS A 30 -0.20 -5.61 -1.88
C LYS A 30 -1.47 -5.01 -1.27
N ILE A 31 -1.40 -4.40 -0.07
CA ILE A 31 -2.54 -3.74 0.57
C ILE A 31 -3.07 -2.61 -0.32
N PHE A 32 -2.20 -1.69 -0.77
CA PHE A 32 -2.63 -0.58 -1.62
C PHE A 32 -3.09 -1.05 -3.00
N SER A 33 -2.46 -2.08 -3.56
CA SER A 33 -2.93 -2.69 -4.82
C SER A 33 -4.32 -3.28 -4.69
N LEU A 34 -4.65 -3.91 -3.55
CA LEU A 34 -5.99 -4.42 -3.29
C LEU A 34 -7.01 -3.29 -3.08
N GLN A 35 -6.63 -2.25 -2.34
CA GLN A 35 -7.46 -1.06 -2.17
C GLN A 35 -7.82 -0.44 -3.53
N ILE A 36 -6.84 -0.28 -4.41
CA ILE A 36 -7.01 0.36 -5.72
C ILE A 36 -7.71 -0.57 -6.71
N PHE A 37 -7.17 -1.76 -6.98
CA PHE A 37 -7.58 -2.58 -8.13
C PHE A 37 -8.63 -3.64 -7.82
N ARG A 38 -9.03 -3.80 -6.56
CA ARG A 38 -10.01 -4.80 -6.15
C ARG A 38 -11.19 -4.22 -5.38
N TYR A 39 -10.91 -3.36 -4.40
CA TYR A 39 -11.95 -2.87 -3.50
C TYR A 39 -12.50 -1.51 -3.90
N GLY A 40 -11.70 -0.65 -4.54
CA GLY A 40 -12.11 0.72 -4.85
C GLY A 40 -12.26 1.61 -3.64
N PHE A 41 -11.64 1.27 -2.51
CA PHE A 41 -11.65 2.07 -1.30
C PHE A 41 -10.20 2.27 -0.86
N VAL A 42 -9.69 3.47 -1.09
CA VAL A 42 -8.24 3.73 -1.08
C VAL A 42 -7.88 4.71 0.00
N HIS A 43 -6.88 4.36 0.82
CA HIS A 43 -6.26 5.33 1.72
C HIS A 43 -5.31 6.22 0.91
N VAL A 44 -5.68 7.49 0.74
CA VAL A 44 -4.96 8.40 -0.17
C VAL A 44 -3.80 9.13 0.48
N ASP A 45 -3.55 8.90 1.78
CA ASP A 45 -2.38 9.42 2.49
C ASP A 45 -1.51 8.30 3.10
N PRO A 46 -0.82 7.46 2.29
CA PRO A 46 0.02 6.39 2.80
C PRO A 46 1.35 6.90 3.38
N HIS A 47 1.35 8.04 4.08
CA HIS A 47 2.54 8.60 4.67
C HIS A 47 3.15 7.63 5.68
N HIS A 48 4.46 7.41 5.60
CA HIS A 48 5.16 6.41 6.40
C HIS A 48 5.05 6.65 7.92
N SER A 49 4.74 7.87 8.37
CA SER A 49 4.49 8.17 9.79
C SER A 49 3.19 7.58 10.33
N ASN A 50 2.23 7.28 9.45
CA ASN A 50 0.92 6.74 9.79
C ASN A 50 0.92 5.20 9.76
N ILE A 51 2.09 4.57 9.60
CA ILE A 51 2.21 3.13 9.47
C ILE A 51 3.18 2.61 10.53
N LEU A 52 2.71 1.65 11.32
CA LEU A 52 3.51 0.89 12.27
C LEU A 52 3.59 -0.57 11.85
N VAL A 53 4.65 -1.24 12.31
CA VAL A 53 4.82 -2.69 12.24
C VAL A 53 4.80 -3.24 13.66
N ARG A 54 3.78 -4.02 14.00
CA ARG A 54 3.65 -4.70 15.29
C ARG A 54 4.18 -6.12 15.17
N VAL A 55 5.04 -6.53 16.10
CA VAL A 55 5.46 -7.94 16.22
C VAL A 55 4.36 -8.71 16.94
N THR A 56 3.92 -9.83 16.37
CA THR A 56 2.89 -10.66 17.01
C THR A 56 3.51 -11.58 18.06
N PRO A 57 2.74 -12.05 19.06
CA PRO A 57 3.24 -13.02 20.05
C PRO A 57 3.74 -14.33 19.44
N THR A 58 3.30 -14.64 18.21
CA THR A 58 3.72 -15.82 17.44
C THR A 58 5.01 -15.60 16.64
N GLY A 59 5.66 -14.44 16.75
CA GLY A 59 6.88 -14.08 16.01
C GLY A 59 6.64 -13.59 14.58
N GLY A 60 5.39 -13.30 14.22
CA GLY A 60 5.02 -12.68 12.94
C GLY A 60 5.02 -11.15 13.01
N SER A 61 4.55 -10.51 11.93
CA SER A 61 4.43 -9.05 11.86
C SER A 61 3.09 -8.60 11.26
N GLU A 62 2.54 -7.54 11.83
CA GLU A 62 1.29 -6.90 11.38
C GLU A 62 1.58 -5.46 10.98
N ILE A 63 1.00 -5.04 9.85
CA ILE A 63 1.01 -3.65 9.42
C ILE A 63 -0.20 -2.98 10.06
N VAL A 64 0.02 -1.90 10.77
CA VAL A 64 -1.02 -1.11 11.43
C VAL A 64 -1.06 0.28 10.80
N LEU A 65 -2.20 0.63 10.22
CA LEU A 65 -2.50 1.98 9.76
C LEU A 65 -3.07 2.77 10.94
N LEU A 66 -2.51 3.94 11.21
CA LEU A 66 -2.91 4.80 12.32
C LEU A 66 -3.93 5.84 11.88
N ASP A 67 -3.69 6.43 10.71
CA ASP A 67 -4.58 7.43 10.14
C ASP A 67 -5.63 6.74 9.26
N HIS A 68 -6.86 7.18 9.45
CA HIS A 68 -8.01 6.73 8.69
C HIS A 68 -8.89 7.92 8.22
N GLY A 69 -8.35 9.14 8.25
CA GLY A 69 -9.09 10.36 7.92
C GLY A 69 -9.25 10.62 6.43
N LEU A 70 -8.41 10.03 5.58
CA LEU A 70 -8.38 10.30 4.14
C LEU A 70 -8.56 9.01 3.32
N TYR A 71 -9.82 8.69 3.06
CA TYR A 71 -10.21 7.64 2.13
C TYR A 71 -11.02 8.19 0.96
N GLU A 72 -10.80 7.61 -0.21
CA GLU A 72 -11.56 7.90 -1.41
C GLU A 72 -12.14 6.62 -2.01
N GLU A 73 -13.32 6.75 -2.60
CA GLU A 73 -13.94 5.69 -3.39
C GLU A 73 -13.56 5.85 -4.87
N ILE A 74 -13.10 4.77 -5.50
CA ILE A 74 -12.78 4.71 -6.92
C ILE A 74 -13.76 3.75 -7.58
N ASP A 75 -14.58 4.27 -8.50
CA ASP A 75 -15.50 3.44 -9.27
C ASP A 75 -14.78 2.45 -10.20
N LEU A 76 -15.51 1.46 -10.68
CA LEU A 76 -14.96 0.37 -11.50
C LEU A 76 -14.31 0.87 -12.81
N ASN A 77 -14.85 1.92 -13.44
CA ASN A 77 -14.28 2.44 -14.69
C ASN A 77 -12.92 3.08 -14.42
N ASN A 78 -12.81 3.86 -13.35
CA ASN A 78 -11.56 4.47 -12.92
C ASN A 78 -10.54 3.43 -12.47
N GLN A 79 -10.95 2.36 -11.77
CA GLN A 79 -10.08 1.24 -11.44
C GLN A 79 -9.52 0.54 -12.69
N GLN A 80 -10.37 0.27 -13.67
CA GLN A 80 -9.97 -0.35 -14.95
C GLN A 80 -9.04 0.55 -15.76
N THR A 81 -9.30 1.85 -15.76
CA THR A 81 -8.50 2.86 -16.44
C THR A 81 -7.10 2.92 -15.82
N LEU A 82 -7.03 2.98 -14.49
CA LEU A 82 -5.77 2.98 -13.76
C LEU A 82 -5.01 1.66 -13.92
N ALA A 83 -5.70 0.52 -13.94
CA ALA A 83 -5.08 -0.78 -14.19
C ALA A 83 -4.47 -0.87 -15.59
N SER A 84 -5.21 -0.42 -16.61
CA SER A 84 -4.75 -0.37 -18.00
C SER A 84 -3.55 0.56 -18.14
N PHE A 85 -3.61 1.74 -17.50
CA PHE A 85 -2.48 2.67 -17.45
C PHE A 85 -1.26 2.00 -16.82
N TRP A 86 -1.44 1.24 -15.74
CA TRP A 86 -0.34 0.60 -15.07
C TRP A 86 0.33 -0.48 -15.93
N VAL A 87 -0.48 -1.33 -16.55
CA VAL A 87 -0.01 -2.37 -17.47
C VAL A 87 0.72 -1.76 -18.66
N ALA A 88 0.16 -0.72 -19.27
CA ALA A 88 0.78 -0.03 -20.40
C ALA A 88 2.13 0.61 -20.00
N GLY A 89 2.22 1.22 -18.82
CA GLY A 89 3.46 1.77 -18.28
C GLY A 89 4.55 0.70 -18.07
N VAL A 90 4.22 -0.42 -17.44
CA VAL A 90 5.17 -1.51 -17.17
C VAL A 90 5.61 -2.22 -18.46
N THR A 91 4.72 -2.32 -19.44
CA THR A 91 5.03 -2.93 -20.75
C THR A 91 5.60 -1.94 -21.77
N SER A 92 5.72 -0.66 -21.40
CA SER A 92 6.13 0.44 -22.30
C SER A 92 5.25 0.58 -23.55
N ASP A 93 3.95 0.25 -23.44
CA ASP A 93 2.97 0.45 -24.51
C ASP A 93 2.55 1.93 -24.60
N ILE A 94 3.33 2.70 -25.35
CA ILE A 94 3.08 4.13 -25.56
C ILE A 94 1.76 4.38 -26.32
N GLY A 95 1.31 3.44 -27.15
CA GLY A 95 0.05 3.57 -27.89
C GLY A 95 -1.14 3.55 -26.95
N GLU A 96 -1.15 2.57 -26.04
CA GLU A 96 -2.19 2.43 -25.02
C GLU A 96 -2.16 3.58 -24.01
N LEU A 97 -0.98 4.02 -23.57
CA LEU A 97 -0.85 5.20 -22.69
C LEU A 97 -1.49 6.44 -23.30
N LYS A 98 -1.25 6.71 -24.60
CA LYS A 98 -1.87 7.83 -25.30
C LYS A 98 -3.39 7.68 -25.39
N ARG A 99 -3.88 6.47 -25.69
CA ARG A 99 -5.32 6.19 -25.79
C ARG A 99 -6.03 6.45 -24.46
N ILE A 100 -5.39 6.13 -23.34
CA ILE A 100 -5.94 6.34 -21.99
C ILE A 100 -5.88 7.81 -21.57
N SER A 101 -4.87 8.57 -22.01
CA SER A 101 -4.70 9.98 -21.65
C SER A 101 -5.45 10.98 -22.53
N SER A 102 -6.13 10.51 -23.58
CA SER A 102 -6.87 11.33 -24.55
C SER A 102 -8.34 11.46 -24.16
#